data_AF-A0A1Y1YJ00-F1
#
_entry.id   AF-A0A1Y1YJ00-F1
#
_cell.length_a   1.000
_cell.length_b   1.000
_cell.length_c   1.000
_cell.angle_alpha   90.00
_cell.angle_beta   90.00
_cell.angle_gamma   90.00
#
_symmetry.space_group_name_H-M   'P 1'
#
loop_
_entity.id
_entity.type
_entity.pdbx_description
1 polymer ?
#
loop_
_entity_poly.entity_id
_entity_poly.type
_entity_poly.pdbx_seq_one_letter_code
_entity_poly.pdbx_strand_id
1 'polypeptide(L)'
;MVNSYPPLQNLAEHFKDNSEPAQEHDFEELVKAMEQSGVSNPAIPEELKEMWKIASEWHLVNDHYNVFGFNIYRPESIVQTTLDVIGGDELRKEWAEEHGKDSCGGQDWLCLAGYSEYDYIFVNFNAKSAAFGAARHMVNNQNVENEVTKAPFSNFVSYVHDNLNKFYQNVYEGQDDE
;
A
#
# COMPACT_ATOMS: atom_id res chain seq x y z
N MET A 1 16.57 19.09 -5.78
CA MET A 1 17.24 17.79 -5.98
C MET A 1 16.15 16.85 -6.45
N VAL A 2 16.25 16.29 -7.66
CA VAL A 2 15.31 15.26 -8.11
C VAL A 2 15.80 13.98 -7.43
N ASN A 3 15.04 13.46 -6.46
CA ASN A 3 15.31 12.14 -5.90
C ASN A 3 15.07 11.16 -7.05
N SER A 4 16.13 10.72 -7.72
CA SER A 4 16.05 9.63 -8.68
C SER A 4 15.90 8.33 -7.89
N TYR A 5 14.67 7.83 -7.79
CA TYR A 5 14.43 6.47 -7.32
C TYR A 5 14.97 5.47 -8.38
N PRO A 6 15.26 4.21 -7.98
CA PRO A 6 15.67 3.18 -8.92
C PRO A 6 14.66 3.02 -10.07
N PRO A 7 15.07 2.64 -11.29
CA PRO A 7 14.12 2.36 -12.36
C PRO A 7 13.07 1.33 -11.92
N LEU A 8 11.79 1.62 -12.10
CA LEU A 8 10.69 0.73 -11.67
C LEU A 8 10.75 -0.65 -12.35
N GLN A 9 11.33 -0.73 -13.54
CA GLN A 9 11.58 -2.01 -14.21
C GLN A 9 12.50 -2.92 -13.39
N ASN A 10 13.54 -2.38 -12.76
CA ASN A 10 14.42 -3.16 -11.89
C ASN A 10 13.67 -3.67 -10.66
N LEU A 11 12.71 -2.89 -10.15
CA LEU A 11 11.88 -3.31 -9.03
C LEU A 11 10.98 -4.49 -9.42
N ALA A 12 10.38 -4.45 -10.61
CA ALA A 12 9.48 -5.50 -11.11
C ALA A 12 10.15 -6.87 -11.25
N GLU A 13 11.43 -6.90 -11.59
CA GLU A 13 12.21 -8.15 -11.72
C GLU A 13 12.33 -8.92 -10.40
N HIS A 14 12.10 -8.26 -9.26
CA HIS A 14 12.16 -8.90 -7.95
C HIS A 14 10.84 -9.56 -7.52
N PHE A 15 9.73 -9.30 -8.20
CA PHE A 15 8.42 -9.86 -7.86
C PHE A 15 8.16 -11.11 -8.71
N LYS A 16 7.67 -12.17 -8.07
CA LYS A 16 7.59 -13.52 -8.65
C LYS A 16 6.27 -13.77 -9.36
N ASP A 17 5.18 -13.17 -8.87
CA ASP A 17 3.88 -13.23 -9.51
C ASP A 17 3.36 -11.80 -9.71
N ASN A 18 3.15 -11.45 -10.97
CA ASN A 18 2.75 -10.13 -11.42
C ASN A 18 1.52 -10.28 -12.30
N SER A 19 0.47 -9.55 -11.96
CA SER A 19 -0.76 -9.54 -12.76
C SER A 19 -0.59 -8.70 -14.04
N GLU A 20 -1.54 -8.84 -14.96
CA GLU A 20 -1.59 -8.01 -16.18
C GLU A 20 -1.51 -6.51 -15.86
N PRO A 21 -0.86 -5.68 -16.70
CA PRO A 21 -0.78 -4.24 -16.50
C PRO A 21 -2.14 -3.56 -16.35
N ALA A 22 -2.27 -2.67 -15.38
CA ALA A 22 -3.42 -1.78 -15.24
C ALA A 22 -3.50 -0.83 -16.44
N GLN A 23 -4.73 -0.52 -16.83
CA GLN A 23 -5.12 0.36 -17.91
C GLN A 23 -5.65 1.69 -17.34
N GLU A 24 -5.86 2.69 -18.20
CA GLU A 24 -6.32 4.00 -17.75
C GLU A 24 -7.69 3.96 -17.05
N HIS A 25 -8.59 3.09 -17.53
CA HIS A 25 -9.91 2.92 -16.91
C HIS A 25 -9.84 2.40 -15.47
N ASP A 26 -8.85 1.59 -15.11
CA ASP A 26 -8.67 1.11 -13.73
C ASP A 26 -8.34 2.28 -12.78
N PHE A 27 -7.56 3.26 -13.26
CA PHE A 27 -7.23 4.46 -12.48
C PHE A 27 -8.43 5.39 -12.33
N GLU A 28 -9.23 5.54 -13.39
CA GLU A 28 -10.49 6.31 -13.35
C GLU A 28 -11.48 5.70 -12.36
N GLU A 29 -11.62 4.36 -12.37
CA GLU A 29 -12.48 3.62 -11.45
C GLU A 29 -12.00 3.74 -10.00
N LEU A 30 -10.69 3.60 -9.75
CA LEU A 30 -10.13 3.81 -8.41
C LEU A 30 -10.38 5.24 -7.91
N VAL A 31 -10.13 6.28 -8.71
CA VAL A 31 -10.40 7.67 -8.30
C VAL A 31 -11.87 7.85 -7.93
N LYS A 32 -12.78 7.33 -8.74
CA LYS A 32 -14.22 7.37 -8.45
C LYS A 32 -14.58 6.60 -7.17
N ALA A 33 -13.99 5.43 -6.94
CA ALA A 33 -14.20 4.67 -5.71
C ALA A 33 -13.70 5.43 -4.47
N MET A 34 -12.54 6.10 -4.58
CA MET A 34 -11.98 6.95 -3.53
C MET A 34 -12.91 8.13 -3.20
N GLU A 35 -13.46 8.80 -4.21
CA GLU A 35 -14.46 9.87 -4.02
C GLU A 35 -15.70 9.35 -3.27
N GLN A 36 -16.19 8.17 -3.65
CA GLN A 36 -17.37 7.54 -3.04
C GLN A 36 -17.12 7.09 -1.59
N SER A 37 -15.91 6.65 -1.26
CA SER A 37 -15.50 6.36 0.12
C SER A 37 -15.15 7.62 0.93
N GLY A 38 -15.20 8.79 0.29
CA GLY A 38 -15.02 10.10 0.91
C GLY A 38 -13.56 10.58 1.04
N VAL A 39 -12.60 9.98 0.33
CA VAL A 39 -11.24 10.53 0.24
C VAL A 39 -11.32 11.96 -0.28
N SER A 40 -10.64 12.88 0.41
CA SER A 40 -10.60 14.28 0.04
C SER A 40 -9.66 14.52 -1.13
N ASN A 41 -10.11 15.18 -2.19
CA ASN A 41 -9.30 15.50 -3.40
C ASN A 41 -8.48 14.29 -3.90
N PRO A 42 -9.15 13.17 -4.25
CA PRO A 42 -8.47 11.92 -4.53
C PRO A 42 -7.58 12.03 -5.76
N ALA A 43 -6.35 11.55 -5.63
CA ALA A 43 -5.42 11.35 -6.73
C ALA A 43 -4.52 10.15 -6.44
N ILE A 44 -4.02 9.53 -7.51
CA ILE A 44 -3.04 8.44 -7.42
C ILE A 44 -1.65 9.04 -7.63
N PRO A 45 -0.66 8.78 -6.75
CA PRO A 45 0.72 9.17 -7.00
C PRO A 45 1.22 8.68 -8.37
N GLU A 46 1.94 9.51 -9.13
CA GLU A 46 2.34 9.17 -10.50
C GLU A 46 3.24 7.93 -10.53
N GLU A 47 4.16 7.80 -9.59
CA GLU A 47 5.04 6.63 -9.50
C GLU A 47 4.24 5.33 -9.21
N LEU A 48 3.12 5.43 -8.48
CA LEU A 48 2.23 4.29 -8.25
C LEU A 48 1.48 3.89 -9.53
N LYS A 49 1.03 4.87 -10.33
CA LYS A 49 0.46 4.58 -11.66
C LYS A 49 1.49 3.92 -12.58
N GLU A 50 2.74 4.38 -12.55
CA GLU A 50 3.82 3.78 -13.34
C GLU A 50 4.08 2.32 -12.91
N MET A 51 4.06 2.03 -11.61
CA MET A 51 4.12 0.66 -11.11
C MET A 51 2.94 -0.18 -11.60
N TRP A 52 1.71 0.32 -11.46
CA TRP A 52 0.52 -0.42 -11.91
C TRP A 52 0.46 -0.63 -13.43
N LYS A 53 1.06 0.26 -14.22
CA LYS A 53 1.25 0.09 -15.68
C LYS A 53 2.28 -0.97 -16.05
N ILE A 54 3.09 -1.45 -15.10
CA ILE A 54 3.97 -2.61 -15.29
C ILE A 54 3.25 -3.89 -14.89
N ALA A 55 2.57 -3.88 -13.75
CA ALA A 55 1.73 -4.97 -13.26
C ALA A 55 0.64 -4.41 -12.33
N SER A 56 -0.62 -4.79 -12.50
CA SER A 56 -1.70 -4.30 -11.63
C SER A 56 -1.58 -4.81 -10.19
N GLU A 57 -0.99 -5.99 -9.99
CA GLU A 57 -0.76 -6.62 -8.69
C GLU A 57 0.66 -7.16 -8.64
N TRP A 58 1.30 -7.05 -7.47
CA TRP A 58 2.70 -7.43 -7.30
C TRP A 58 2.85 -8.35 -6.10
N HIS A 59 3.35 -9.56 -6.30
CA HIS A 59 3.64 -10.51 -5.21
C HIS A 59 5.13 -10.86 -5.16
N LEU A 60 5.75 -10.62 -3.99
CA LEU A 60 7.17 -10.90 -3.81
C LEU A 60 7.48 -12.42 -3.85
N VAL A 61 6.51 -13.25 -3.47
CA VAL A 61 6.66 -14.71 -3.38
C VAL A 61 5.52 -15.42 -4.09
N ASN A 62 5.78 -16.66 -4.54
CA ASN A 62 4.72 -17.56 -5.01
C ASN A 62 3.93 -18.09 -3.81
N ASP A 63 2.71 -18.59 -4.05
CA ASP A 63 1.84 -19.18 -3.01
C ASP A 63 1.59 -18.24 -1.82
N HIS A 64 1.43 -16.95 -2.11
CA HIS A 64 1.33 -15.85 -1.13
C HIS A 64 0.01 -15.82 -0.35
N TYR A 65 -1.05 -16.51 -0.79
CA TYR A 65 -2.41 -16.42 -0.22
C TYR A 65 -2.90 -14.98 0.01
N ASN A 66 -2.36 -14.01 -0.73
CA ASN A 66 -2.54 -12.55 -0.60
C ASN A 66 -2.14 -11.91 0.74
N VAL A 67 -1.58 -12.69 1.66
CA VAL A 67 -1.22 -12.25 3.00
C VAL A 67 0.23 -12.54 3.36
N PHE A 68 0.88 -13.50 2.71
CA PHE A 68 2.28 -13.85 2.99
C PHE A 68 3.23 -13.18 2.00
N GLY A 69 4.26 -12.55 2.55
CA GLY A 69 5.22 -11.76 1.78
C GLY A 69 4.69 -10.36 1.44
N PHE A 70 5.53 -9.57 0.77
CA PHE A 70 5.16 -8.21 0.38
C PHE A 70 4.30 -8.22 -0.88
N ASN A 71 3.03 -7.82 -0.74
CA ASN A 71 2.03 -7.84 -1.79
C ASN A 71 1.47 -6.43 -2.01
N ILE A 72 1.59 -5.88 -3.21
CA ILE A 72 0.94 -4.61 -3.59
C ILE A 72 -0.36 -4.95 -4.30
N TYR A 73 -1.48 -4.43 -3.77
CA TYR A 73 -2.82 -4.73 -4.25
C TYR A 73 -3.15 -4.00 -5.56
N ARG A 74 -4.19 -4.51 -6.23
CA ARG A 74 -4.70 -3.94 -7.47
C ARG A 74 -5.43 -2.63 -7.27
N PRO A 75 -5.44 -1.72 -8.27
CA PRO A 75 -6.17 -0.46 -8.19
C PRO A 75 -7.63 -0.65 -7.76
N GLU A 76 -8.35 -1.61 -8.36
CA GLU A 76 -9.78 -1.82 -8.12
C GLU A 76 -10.10 -2.34 -6.72
N SER A 77 -9.12 -2.93 -6.00
CA SER A 77 -9.35 -3.51 -4.68
C SER A 77 -9.01 -2.57 -3.52
N ILE A 78 -8.21 -1.53 -3.72
CA ILE A 78 -7.66 -0.65 -2.66
C ILE A 78 -8.71 -0.21 -1.63
N VAL A 79 -9.85 0.32 -2.10
CA VAL A 79 -10.89 0.83 -1.21
C VAL A 79 -11.55 -0.30 -0.41
N GLN A 80 -11.88 -1.41 -1.06
CA GLN A 80 -12.51 -2.56 -0.39
C GLN A 80 -11.53 -3.21 0.59
N THR A 81 -10.29 -3.45 0.18
CA THR A 81 -9.23 -4.00 1.04
C THR A 81 -8.98 -3.12 2.26
N THR A 82 -9.04 -1.79 2.12
CA THR A 82 -8.96 -0.87 3.26
C THR A 82 -10.05 -1.14 4.29
N LEU A 83 -11.29 -1.31 3.83
CA LEU A 83 -12.42 -1.59 4.71
C LEU A 83 -12.32 -2.97 5.33
N ASP A 84 -11.90 -3.98 4.57
CA ASP A 84 -11.77 -5.35 5.07
C ASP A 84 -10.68 -5.47 6.15
N VAL A 85 -9.54 -4.79 5.95
CA VAL A 85 -8.39 -4.82 6.87
C VAL A 85 -8.65 -4.10 8.18
N ILE A 86 -9.33 -2.95 8.12
CA ILE A 86 -9.70 -2.19 9.32
C ILE A 86 -10.96 -2.77 10.00
N GLY A 87 -11.84 -3.41 9.22
CA GLY A 87 -13.14 -3.90 9.66
C GLY A 87 -14.27 -2.87 9.55
N GLY A 88 -14.19 -1.99 8.55
CA GLY A 88 -15.25 -1.06 8.15
C GLY A 88 -15.14 0.35 8.74
N ASP A 89 -16.13 1.20 8.41
CA ASP A 89 -16.10 2.64 8.72
C ASP A 89 -16.16 2.95 10.22
N GLU A 90 -16.77 2.08 11.02
CA GLU A 90 -16.85 2.26 12.48
C GLU A 90 -15.47 2.08 13.10
N LEU A 91 -14.82 0.95 12.86
CA LEU A 91 -13.47 0.66 13.35
C LEU A 91 -12.43 1.63 12.76
N ARG A 92 -12.65 2.13 11.55
CA ARG A 92 -11.81 3.19 10.96
C ARG A 92 -11.86 4.49 11.75
N LYS A 93 -13.05 4.89 12.21
CA LYS A 93 -13.20 6.09 13.05
C LYS A 93 -12.57 5.87 14.42
N GLU A 94 -12.80 4.71 15.04
CA GLU A 94 -12.18 4.36 16.32
C GLU A 94 -10.66 4.43 16.23
N TRP A 95 -10.06 3.84 15.19
CA TRP A 95 -8.61 3.91 14.97
C TRP A 95 -8.12 5.36 14.81
N ALA A 96 -8.84 6.21 14.07
CA ALA A 96 -8.50 7.61 13.91
C ALA A 96 -8.65 8.44 15.19
N GLU A 97 -9.56 8.05 16.09
CA GLU A 97 -9.73 8.67 17.40
C GLU A 97 -8.57 8.32 18.35
N GLU A 98 -8.08 7.08 18.29
CA GLU A 98 -6.98 6.60 19.13
C GLU A 98 -5.60 7.11 18.66
N HIS A 99 -5.34 7.05 17.36
CA HIS A 99 -4.02 7.34 16.78
C HIS A 99 -3.93 8.73 16.13
N GLY A 100 -5.05 9.43 16.00
CA GLY A 100 -5.17 10.76 15.41
C GLY A 100 -5.62 10.74 13.95
N LYS A 101 -6.04 11.91 13.46
CA LYS A 101 -6.66 12.06 12.13
C LYS A 101 -5.73 11.74 10.95
N ASP A 102 -4.42 11.84 11.16
CA ASP A 102 -3.42 11.53 10.16
C ASP A 102 -2.95 10.06 10.22
N SER A 103 -3.58 9.21 11.04
CA SER A 103 -3.32 7.76 11.15
C SER A 103 -3.80 6.96 9.93
N CYS A 104 -3.50 5.65 9.90
CA CYS A 104 -4.07 4.71 8.93
C CYS A 104 -5.60 4.68 8.95
N GLY A 105 -6.24 5.03 10.08
CA GLY A 105 -7.69 5.19 10.18
C GLY A 105 -8.22 6.48 9.54
N GLY A 106 -7.35 7.42 9.20
CA GLY A 106 -7.73 8.67 8.56
C GLY A 106 -8.40 8.45 7.21
N GLN A 107 -9.39 9.29 6.87
CA GLN A 107 -10.23 9.14 5.68
C GLN A 107 -9.45 9.13 4.36
N ASP A 108 -8.29 9.80 4.32
CA ASP A 108 -7.46 9.92 3.13
C ASP A 108 -6.39 8.82 3.00
N TRP A 109 -6.31 7.91 3.98
CA TRP A 109 -5.33 6.82 4.03
C TRP A 109 -5.96 5.50 3.61
N LEU A 110 -5.42 4.86 2.58
CA LEU A 110 -5.94 3.60 2.04
C LEU A 110 -4.85 2.51 2.04
N CYS A 111 -5.26 1.28 2.29
CA CYS A 111 -4.40 0.09 2.30
C CYS A 111 -3.91 -0.24 0.89
N LEU A 112 -2.61 -0.11 0.68
CA LEU A 112 -1.93 -0.34 -0.60
C LEU A 112 -1.26 -1.71 -0.67
N ALA A 113 -0.73 -2.20 0.45
CA ALA A 113 0.03 -3.44 0.47
C ALA A 113 -0.10 -4.19 1.80
N GLY A 114 0.23 -5.48 1.78
CA GLY A 114 0.36 -6.33 2.97
C GLY A 114 1.72 -7.03 3.01
N TYR A 115 2.21 -7.35 4.21
CA TYR A 115 3.42 -8.15 4.46
C TYR A 115 3.11 -9.54 5.05
N SER A 116 2.13 -9.55 5.95
CA SER A 116 1.68 -10.69 6.72
C SER A 116 0.15 -10.62 6.84
N GLU A 117 -0.45 -11.60 7.50
CA GLU A 117 -1.88 -11.59 7.82
C GLU A 117 -2.34 -10.36 8.62
N TYR A 118 -1.43 -9.66 9.31
CA TYR A 118 -1.79 -8.54 10.19
C TYR A 118 -1.00 -7.25 9.92
N ASP A 119 -0.01 -7.28 9.04
CA ASP A 119 0.92 -6.19 8.75
C ASP A 119 0.60 -5.54 7.39
N TYR A 120 0.15 -4.28 7.40
CA TYR A 120 -0.39 -3.59 6.22
C TYR A 120 0.21 -2.21 6.02
N ILE A 121 0.42 -1.82 4.76
CA ILE A 121 0.85 -0.49 4.36
C ILE A 121 -0.32 0.35 3.89
N PHE A 122 -0.47 1.51 4.49
CA PHE A 122 -1.42 2.54 4.10
C PHE A 122 -0.70 3.71 3.44
N VAL A 123 -1.33 4.30 2.43
CA VAL A 123 -0.81 5.46 1.71
C VAL A 123 -1.86 6.55 1.66
N ASN A 124 -1.43 7.82 1.75
CA ASN A 124 -2.33 8.95 1.64
C ASN A 124 -2.62 9.34 0.18
N PHE A 125 -3.89 9.37 -0.20
CA PHE A 125 -4.37 9.63 -1.57
C PHE A 125 -4.97 11.04 -1.77
N ASN A 126 -4.85 11.94 -0.79
CA ASN A 126 -5.37 13.31 -0.91
C ASN A 126 -4.34 14.24 -1.56
N ALA A 127 -4.58 14.65 -2.81
CA ALA A 127 -3.67 15.49 -3.60
C ALA A 127 -3.34 16.85 -2.97
N LYS A 128 -4.18 17.33 -2.04
CA LYS A 128 -3.98 18.60 -1.33
C LYS A 128 -3.38 18.43 0.07
N SER A 129 -3.19 17.20 0.52
CA SER A 129 -2.54 16.90 1.80
C SER A 129 -1.03 17.07 1.69
N ALA A 130 -0.39 17.59 2.75
CA ALA A 130 1.07 17.57 2.87
C ALA A 130 1.63 16.14 2.97
N ALA A 131 0.78 15.18 3.30
CA ALA A 131 1.11 13.77 3.38
C ALA A 131 0.86 13.01 2.06
N PHE A 132 0.48 13.66 0.94
CA PHE A 132 0.18 12.96 -0.32
C PHE A 132 1.32 12.02 -0.75
N GLY A 133 1.04 10.72 -0.84
CA GLY A 133 2.03 9.69 -1.14
C GLY A 133 2.92 9.25 0.03
N ALA A 134 2.74 9.78 1.24
CA ALA A 134 3.35 9.24 2.45
C ALA A 134 2.79 7.85 2.76
N ALA A 135 3.58 7.01 3.43
CA ALA A 135 3.23 5.64 3.78
C ALA A 135 3.30 5.42 5.30
N ARG A 136 2.37 4.61 5.81
CA ARG A 136 2.28 4.17 7.20
C ARG A 136 2.10 2.67 7.26
N HIS A 137 2.52 2.07 8.36
CA HIS A 137 2.40 0.66 8.64
C HIS A 137 1.39 0.45 9.78
N MET A 138 0.45 -0.46 9.60
CA MET A 138 -0.53 -0.89 10.61
C MET A 138 -0.30 -2.37 10.94
N VAL A 139 -0.29 -2.68 12.23
CA VAL A 139 -0.39 -4.05 12.75
C VAL A 139 -1.76 -4.18 13.44
N ASN A 140 -2.76 -4.65 12.69
CA ASN A 140 -4.15 -4.49 13.10
C ASN A 140 -4.53 -5.29 14.36
N ASN A 141 -3.91 -6.46 14.59
CA ASN A 141 -4.16 -7.29 15.77
C ASN A 141 -3.42 -6.84 17.05
N GLN A 142 -2.53 -5.85 16.95
CA GLN A 142 -1.76 -5.31 18.09
C GLN A 142 -2.12 -3.86 18.43
N ASN A 143 -3.03 -3.24 17.67
CA ASN A 143 -3.35 -1.81 17.77
C ASN A 143 -2.09 -0.93 17.66
N VAL A 144 -1.20 -1.24 16.71
CA VAL A 144 0.06 -0.53 16.49
C VAL A 144 0.05 0.11 15.10
N GLU A 145 0.49 1.36 15.01
CA GLU A 145 0.87 1.97 13.74
C GLU A 145 2.22 2.70 13.82
N ASN A 146 2.91 2.80 12.68
CA ASN A 146 4.18 3.52 12.56
C ASN A 146 4.26 4.29 11.22
N GLU A 147 4.94 5.43 11.22
CA GLU A 147 5.33 6.11 9.99
C GLU A 147 6.38 5.24 9.26
N VAL A 148 6.20 5.04 7.95
CA VAL A 148 7.16 4.30 7.10
C VAL A 148 7.98 5.27 6.27
N THR A 149 7.30 6.12 5.49
CA THR A 149 7.95 7.16 4.70
C THR A 149 7.10 8.43 4.65
N LYS A 150 7.76 9.57 4.66
CA LYS A 150 7.13 10.86 4.33
C LYS A 150 6.90 10.99 2.83
N ALA A 151 5.99 11.88 2.43
CA ALA A 151 5.81 12.27 1.04
C ALA A 151 7.14 12.82 0.44
N PRO A 152 7.36 12.69 -0.89
CA PRO A 152 6.46 12.10 -1.89
C PRO A 152 6.52 10.55 -1.92
N PHE A 153 5.65 9.94 -2.73
CA PHE A 153 5.55 8.47 -2.88
C PHE A 153 6.84 7.79 -3.35
N SER A 154 7.70 8.50 -4.09
CA SER A 154 9.04 8.00 -4.45
C SER A 154 9.92 7.62 -3.24
N ASN A 155 9.66 8.18 -2.06
CA ASN A 155 10.33 7.72 -0.83
C ASN A 155 9.89 6.28 -0.47
N PHE A 156 8.60 5.96 -0.65
CA PHE A 156 8.09 4.61 -0.43
C PHE A 156 8.66 3.63 -1.46
N VAL A 157 8.75 4.01 -2.73
CA VAL A 157 9.40 3.20 -3.78
C VAL A 157 10.85 2.86 -3.38
N SER A 158 11.59 3.86 -2.90
CA SER A 158 12.98 3.66 -2.42
C SER A 158 13.01 2.74 -1.20
N TYR A 159 12.08 2.92 -0.25
CA TYR A 159 11.96 2.05 0.92
C TYR A 159 11.70 0.58 0.52
N VAL A 160 10.79 0.33 -0.43
CA VAL A 160 10.53 -1.04 -0.89
C VAL A 160 11.80 -1.64 -1.47
N HIS A 161 12.45 -0.94 -2.40
CA HIS A 161 13.68 -1.39 -3.03
C HIS A 161 14.77 -1.73 -2.00
N ASP A 162 15.00 -0.86 -1.02
CA ASP A 162 16.04 -1.04 0.00
C ASP A 162 15.74 -2.17 0.99
N ASN A 163 14.48 -2.60 1.10
CA ASN A 163 14.04 -3.63 2.05
C ASN A 163 13.59 -4.94 1.40
N LEU A 164 13.65 -5.08 0.07
CA LEU A 164 13.27 -6.32 -0.65
C LEU A 164 13.89 -7.58 -0.04
N ASN A 165 15.19 -7.56 0.26
CA ASN A 165 15.88 -8.71 0.84
C ASN A 165 15.35 -9.10 2.22
N LYS A 166 14.93 -8.12 3.03
CA LYS A 166 14.35 -8.39 4.36
C LYS A 166 12.97 -8.99 4.22
N PHE A 167 12.17 -8.49 3.28
CA PHE A 167 10.85 -9.05 2.99
C PHE A 167 10.97 -10.52 2.54
N TYR A 168 12.00 -10.86 1.76
CA TYR A 168 12.30 -12.24 1.41
C TYR A 168 12.66 -13.10 2.63
N GLN A 169 13.55 -12.62 3.51
CA GLN A 169 13.97 -13.37 4.69
C GLN A 169 12.80 -13.67 5.64
N ASN A 170 11.94 -12.69 5.89
CA ASN A 170 10.79 -12.85 6.78
C ASN A 170 9.79 -13.93 6.31
N VAL A 171 9.67 -14.15 4.99
CA VAL A 171 8.81 -15.21 4.46
C VAL A 171 9.37 -16.60 4.78
N TYR A 172 10.69 -16.78 4.77
CA TYR A 172 11.31 -18.08 4.98
C TYR A 172 11.55 -18.38 6.47
N GLU A 173 11.86 -17.37 7.30
CA GLU A 173 12.03 -17.57 8.74
C GLU A 173 10.70 -17.94 9.45
N GLY A 174 9.55 -17.55 8.89
CA GLY A 174 8.23 -17.96 9.40
C GLY A 174 7.77 -19.36 9.00
N GLN A 175 8.53 -20.10 8.18
CA GLN A 175 8.18 -21.45 7.71
C GLN A 175 8.88 -22.57 8.50
N ASP A 176 9.83 -22.24 9.39
CA ASP A 176 10.62 -23.23 10.15
C ASP A 176 10.00 -23.62 11.53
N ASP A 177 8.82 -23.07 11.88
CA ASP A 177 8.16 -23.28 13.18
C ASP A 177 6.94 -24.25 13.14
N GLU A 178 6.83 -25.12 12.12
CA GLU A 178 5.86 -26.25 12.10
C GLU A 178 6.46 -27.60 12.55
#